data_AF-A0A961KDU4-F1
#
_entry.id   AF-A0A961KDU4-F1
#
_cell.length_a   1.000
_cell.length_b   1.000
_cell.length_c   1.000
_cell.angle_alpha   90.00
_cell.angle_beta   90.00
_cell.angle_gamma   90.00
#
_symmetry.space_group_name_H-M   'P 1'
#
loop_
_entity.id
_entity.type
_entity.pdbx_description
1 polymer ?
#
loop_
_entity_poly.entity_id
_entity_poly.type
_entity_poly.pdbx_seq_one_letter_code
_entity_poly.pdbx_strand_id
1 'polypeptide(L)'
;MREAVIVIPARYASTRYPAKPLAKLKGASGVARTLLERSVMAARAAAVSTRGVTGVYVATDDDRIAEEAQRIGVEVIMTDPEC
;
A
#
# COMPACT_ATOMS: atom_id res chain seq x y z
N MET A 1 -20.90 13.98 10.14
CA MET A 1 -19.46 13.95 9.78
C MET A 1 -19.33 13.04 8.58
N ARG A 2 -18.54 13.39 7.56
CA ARG A 2 -18.36 12.49 6.40
C ARG A 2 -17.24 11.51 6.70
N GLU A 3 -17.47 10.25 6.39
CA GLU A 3 -16.46 9.20 6.49
C GLU A 3 -15.69 9.09 5.17
N ALA A 4 -14.42 8.73 5.26
CA ALA A 4 -13.53 8.54 4.12
C ALA A 4 -12.57 7.37 4.38
N VAL A 5 -12.04 6.81 3.30
CA VAL A 5 -11.00 5.78 3.36
C VAL A 5 -9.80 6.20 2.52
N ILE A 6 -8.62 5.71 2.87
CA ILE A 6 -7.41 5.87 2.05
C ILE A 6 -7.20 4.59 1.25
N VAL A 7 -7.09 4.72 -0.07
CA VAL A 7 -6.79 3.59 -0.96
C VAL A 7 -5.43 3.83 -1.60
N ILE A 8 -4.54 2.85 -1.48
CA ILE A 8 -3.21 2.83 -2.10
C ILE A 8 -3.27 1.95 -3.35
N PRO A 9 -3.31 2.51 -4.56
CA PRO A 9 -3.22 1.72 -5.78
C PRO A 9 -1.79 1.19 -5.95
N ALA A 10 -1.65 -0.12 -6.10
CA ALA A 10 -0.37 -0.80 -6.27
C ALA A 10 -0.47 -1.82 -7.40
N ARG A 11 0.15 -1.53 -8.54
CA ARG A 11 0.24 -2.43 -9.69
C ARG A 11 1.65 -2.99 -9.86
N TYR A 12 1.76 -4.21 -10.38
CA TYR A 12 3.06 -4.84 -10.62
C TYR A 12 3.76 -4.28 -11.87
N ALA A 13 3.01 -3.98 -12.93
CA ALA A 13 3.48 -3.61 -14.27
C ALA A 13 4.08 -2.18 -14.39
N SER A 14 5.02 -1.83 -13.52
CA SER A 14 5.77 -0.58 -13.58
C SER A 14 6.91 -0.69 -14.60
N THR A 15 6.83 0.04 -15.71
CA THR A 15 7.84 0.03 -16.79
C THR A 15 9.15 0.72 -16.43
N ARG A 16 9.09 1.76 -15.59
CA ARG A 16 10.28 2.54 -15.16
C ARG A 16 11.02 1.93 -13.98
N TYR A 17 10.30 1.18 -13.15
CA TYR A 17 10.90 0.46 -12.04
C TYR A 17 10.12 -0.83 -11.80
N PRO A 18 10.54 -1.96 -12.42
CA PRO A 18 9.83 -3.23 -12.35
C PRO A 18 9.54 -3.67 -10.92
N ALA A 19 8.34 -4.21 -10.68
CA ALA A 19 7.90 -4.66 -9.36
C ALA A 19 8.06 -3.61 -8.24
N LYS A 20 7.97 -2.31 -8.58
CA LYS A 20 8.18 -1.18 -7.66
C LYS A 20 7.54 -1.37 -6.28
N PRO A 21 6.26 -1.79 -6.13
CA PRO A 21 5.67 -1.97 -4.80
C PRO A 21 6.44 -2.92 -3.89
N LEU A 22 7.04 -3.98 -4.46
CA LEU A 22 7.79 -5.01 -3.74
C LEU A 22 9.28 -4.66 -3.56
N ALA A 23 9.76 -3.59 -4.18
CA ALA A 23 11.15 -3.19 -4.09
C ALA A 23 11.52 -2.83 -2.65
N LYS A 24 12.56 -3.49 -2.11
CA LYS A 24 13.07 -3.22 -0.76
C LYS A 24 14.00 -2.01 -0.78
N LEU A 25 13.65 -0.99 0.00
CA LEU A 25 14.49 0.18 0.21
C LEU A 25 14.94 0.27 1.67
N LYS A 26 16.21 0.59 1.88
CA LYS A 26 16.78 0.87 3.21
C LYS A 26 16.60 2.37 3.50
N GLY A 27 15.86 2.68 4.56
CA GLY A 27 15.58 4.06 4.96
C GLY A 27 16.53 4.53 6.06
N ALA A 28 16.28 5.72 6.61
CA ALA A 28 17.08 6.31 7.69
C ALA A 28 17.21 5.41 8.93
N SER A 29 16.22 4.56 9.22
CA SER A 29 16.27 3.62 10.33
C SER A 29 17.17 2.40 10.08
N GLY A 30 17.79 2.28 8.91
CA GLY A 30 18.58 1.11 8.52
C GLY A 30 17.76 -0.16 8.23
N VAL A 31 16.46 -0.16 8.48
CA VAL A 31 15.58 -1.31 8.23
C VAL A 31 15.10 -1.27 6.77
N ALA A 32 15.34 -2.37 6.05
CA ALA A 32 14.81 -2.56 4.71
C ALA A 32 13.32 -2.87 4.78
N ARG A 33 12.53 -2.14 4.00
CA ARG A 33 11.08 -2.29 3.87
C ARG A 33 10.71 -2.21 2.41
N THR A 34 9.65 -2.90 1.99
CA THR A 34 9.11 -2.71 0.65
C THR A 34 8.60 -1.28 0.48
N LEU A 35 8.51 -0.82 -0.77
CA LEU A 35 7.89 0.46 -1.05
C LEU A 35 6.42 0.48 -0.63
N LEU A 36 5.72 -0.65 -0.79
CA LEU A 36 4.35 -0.81 -0.31
C LEU A 36 4.24 -0.59 1.21
N GLU A 37 5.11 -1.25 2.00
CA GLU A 37 5.12 -1.07 3.47
C GLU A 37 5.32 0.40 3.86
N ARG A 38 6.19 1.12 3.16
CA ARG A 38 6.44 2.55 3.41
C ARG A 38 5.21 3.40 3.10
N SER A 39 4.53 3.13 1.98
CA SER A 39 3.28 3.82 1.62
C SER A 39 2.18 3.56 2.65
N VAL A 40 2.05 2.33 3.14
CA VAL A 40 1.07 1.96 4.19
C VAL A 40 1.39 2.63 5.51
N MET A 41 2.66 2.71 5.93
CA MET A 41 3.06 3.44 7.12
C MET A 41 2.66 4.93 7.05
N ALA A 42 2.88 5.57 5.90
CA ALA A 42 2.48 6.96 5.68
C ALA A 42 0.95 7.13 5.69
N ALA A 43 0.21 6.23 5.05
CA ALA A 43 -1.25 6.24 5.04
C ALA A 43 -1.84 6.04 6.44
N ARG A 44 -1.29 5.12 7.25
CA ARG A 44 -1.71 4.92 8.65
C ARG A 44 -1.45 6.17 9.49
N ALA A 45 -0.29 6.81 9.34
CA ALA A 45 0.01 8.06 10.03
C ALA A 45 -0.99 9.17 9.65
N ALA A 46 -1.35 9.28 8.37
CA ALA A 46 -2.34 10.23 7.88
C ALA A 46 -3.76 9.91 8.38
N ALA A 47 -4.14 8.63 8.45
CA ALA A 47 -5.43 8.21 8.98
C ALA A 47 -5.60 8.59 10.46
N VAL A 48 -4.56 8.41 11.27
CA VAL A 48 -4.57 8.80 12.70
C VAL A 48 -4.68 10.31 12.87
N SER A 49 -4.07 11.11 11.98
CA SER A 49 -4.09 12.58 12.08
C SER A 49 -5.31 13.24 11.43
N THR A 50 -6.15 12.48 10.70
CA THR A 50 -7.28 13.04 9.93
C THR A 50 -8.61 12.52 10.46
N ARG A 51 -9.42 13.42 11.04
CA ARG A 51 -10.74 13.05 11.56
C ARG A 51 -11.66 12.58 10.44
N GLY A 52 -12.31 11.43 10.64
CA GLY A 52 -13.26 10.85 9.68
C GLY A 52 -12.64 9.86 8.70
N VAL A 53 -11.33 9.61 8.74
CA VAL A 53 -10.72 8.49 8.01
C VAL A 53 -10.95 7.20 8.81
N THR A 54 -11.63 6.24 8.18
CA THR A 54 -12.08 5.00 8.83
C THR A 54 -11.29 3.77 8.42
N GLY A 55 -10.47 3.84 7.37
CA GLY A 55 -9.71 2.70 6.88
C GLY A 55 -8.59 3.04 5.90
N VAL A 56 -7.65 2.10 5.77
CA VAL A 56 -6.54 2.13 4.80
C VAL A 56 -6.54 0.79 4.06
N TYR A 57 -6.57 0.85 2.73
CA TYR A 57 -6.65 -0.32 1.85
C TYR A 57 -5.57 -0.27 0.77
N VAL A 58 -5.13 -1.44 0.33
CA VAL A 58 -4.30 -1.58 -0.88
C VAL A 58 -5.17 -2.14 -2.00
N ALA A 59 -5.25 -1.44 -3.12
CA ALA A 59 -5.93 -1.91 -4.32
C ALA A 59 -4.90 -2.47 -5.31
N THR A 60 -5.02 -3.74 -5.68
CA THR A 60 -4.05 -4.41 -6.56
C THR A 60 -4.68 -5.53 -7.39
N ASP A 61 -4.12 -5.74 -8.57
CA ASP A 61 -4.42 -6.84 -9.50
C ASP A 61 -3.40 -8.00 -9.38
N ASP A 62 -2.43 -7.90 -8.48
CA ASP A 62 -1.30 -8.84 -8.39
C ASP A 62 -1.23 -9.53 -7.03
N ASP A 63 -1.27 -10.87 -7.03
CA ASP A 63 -1.24 -11.68 -5.82
C ASP A 63 0.01 -11.45 -4.97
N ARG A 64 1.17 -11.17 -5.56
CA ARG A 64 2.41 -10.94 -4.80
C ARG A 64 2.34 -9.63 -4.01
N ILE A 65 1.64 -8.63 -4.55
CA ILE A 65 1.38 -7.36 -3.86
C ILE A 65 0.34 -7.58 -2.76
N ALA A 66 -0.69 -8.40 -3.01
CA ALA A 66 -1.68 -8.77 -2.02
C ALA A 66 -1.04 -9.52 -0.82
N GLU A 67 -0.17 -10.49 -1.09
CA GLU A 67 0.59 -11.22 -0.06
C GLU A 67 1.44 -10.27 0.79
N GLU A 68 2.14 -9.32 0.15
CA GLU A 68 2.95 -8.33 0.86
C GLU A 68 2.09 -7.41 1.71
N ALA A 69 0.93 -6.98 1.21
CA ALA A 69 -0.05 -6.18 1.96
C ALA A 69 -0.60 -6.94 3.18
N GLN A 70 -0.94 -8.22 3.03
CA GLN A 70 -1.35 -9.08 4.14
C GLN A 70 -0.22 -9.24 5.17
N ARG A 71 1.03 -9.44 4.72
CA ARG A 71 2.21 -9.54 5.59
C ARG A 71 2.40 -8.31 6.49
N ILE A 72 2.08 -7.11 5.98
CA ILE A 72 2.17 -5.85 6.74
C ILE A 72 0.86 -5.46 7.45
N GLY A 73 -0.16 -6.33 7.36
CA GLY A 73 -1.44 -6.20 8.05
C GLY A 73 -2.33 -5.09 7.54
N VAL A 74 -2.32 -4.81 6.23
CA VAL A 74 -3.28 -3.88 5.59
C VAL A 74 -4.29 -4.68 4.76
N GLU A 75 -5.54 -4.24 4.77
CA GLU A 75 -6.60 -4.87 3.98
C GLU A 75 -6.36 -4.67 2.49
N VAL A 76 -6.67 -5.71 1.70
CA VAL A 76 -6.46 -5.73 0.26
C VAL A 76 -7.81 -5.75 -0.45
N ILE A 77 -7.92 -4.93 -1.48
CA ILE A 77 -9.00 -4.94 -2.45
C ILE A 77 -8.40 -5.46 -3.75
N MET A 78 -8.75 -6.69 -4.13
CA MET A 78 -8.36 -7.22 -5.44
C MET A 78 -9.10 -6.48 -6.55
N THR A 79 -8.37 -5.99 -7.54
CA THR A 79 -8.91 -5.28 -8.71
C THR A 79 -8.74 -6.12 -9.96
N ASP A 80 -9.66 -5.94 -10.93
CA ASP A 80 -9.54 -6.55 -12.25
C ASP A 80 -8.43 -5.83 -13.05
N PRO A 81 -7.43 -6.55 -13.60
CA PRO A 81 -6.37 -5.95 -14.41
C PRO A 81 -6.86 -5.31 -15.72
N GLU A 82 -8.07 -5.66 -16.18
CA GLU A 82 -8.64 -5.21 -17.47
C GLU A 82 -9.73 -4.12 -17.31
N CYS A 83 -9.90 -3.57 -16.10
CA CYS A 83 -10.85 -2.48 -15.81
C CYS A 83 -10.34 -1.11 -16.27
#